data_AF-A0A958R639-F1
#
_entry.id   AF-A0A958R639-F1
#
_cell.length_a   1.000
_cell.length_b   1.000
_cell.length_c   1.000
_cell.angle_alpha   90.00
_cell.angle_beta   90.00
_cell.angle_gamma   90.00
#
_symmetry.space_group_name_H-M   'P 1'
#
loop_
_entity.id
_entity.type
_entity.pdbx_description
1 polymer ?
#
loop_
_entity_poly.entity_id
_entity_poly.type
_entity_poly.pdbx_seq_one_letter_code
_entity_poly.pdbx_strand_id
1 'polypeptide(L)'
;MEHQIPPFNGYGTPEDSLGSVFSLQPKPPKKDMTKIFTNDQYVLRFESRLISKNKDEHNRKFIISFFCGDDTIQVYQNADKNSGIWGGKFL
;
A
#
# COMPACT_ATOMS: atom_id res chain seq x y z
N MET A 1 9.52 -34.33 10.57
CA MET A 1 9.57 -33.31 11.62
C MET A 1 9.02 -32.03 11.01
N GLU A 2 7.82 -31.60 11.40
CA GLU A 2 7.32 -30.30 10.96
C GLU A 2 8.13 -29.22 11.67
N HIS A 3 8.82 -28.39 10.90
CA HIS A 3 9.53 -27.24 11.43
C HIS A 3 8.53 -26.08 11.51
N GLN A 4 8.15 -25.70 12.72
CA GLN A 4 7.25 -24.55 12.92
C GLN A 4 7.98 -23.26 12.54
N ILE A 5 7.32 -22.42 11.75
CA ILE A 5 7.86 -21.13 11.33
C ILE A 5 7.91 -20.21 12.57
N PRO A 6 9.08 -19.62 12.89
CA PRO A 6 9.18 -18.72 14.04
C PRO A 6 8.36 -17.43 13.80
N PRO A 7 7.94 -16.75 14.87
CA PRO A 7 7.28 -15.46 14.74
C PRO A 7 8.19 -14.42 14.07
N PHE A 8 7.58 -13.52 13.31
CA PHE A 8 8.28 -12.42 12.65
C PHE A 8 8.96 -11.51 13.68
N ASN A 9 10.21 -11.13 13.42
CA ASN A 9 11.07 -10.37 14.35
C ASN A 9 10.90 -8.84 14.26
N GLY A 10 10.07 -8.34 13.36
CA GLY A 10 9.81 -6.90 13.18
C GLY A 10 10.75 -6.18 12.20
N TYR A 11 11.74 -6.88 11.63
CA TYR A 11 12.70 -6.29 10.69
C TYR A 11 12.46 -6.77 9.26
N GLY A 12 12.59 -5.86 8.28
CA GLY A 12 12.39 -6.18 6.87
C GLY A 12 10.94 -6.49 6.52
N THR A 13 10.72 -7.20 5.42
CA THR A 13 9.39 -7.71 5.07
C THR A 13 9.21 -9.15 5.56
N PRO A 14 7.97 -9.56 5.86
CA PRO A 14 7.69 -10.95 6.19
C PRO A 14 8.15 -11.93 5.10
N GLU A 15 7.98 -11.59 3.82
CA GLU A 15 8.40 -12.46 2.72
C GLU A 15 9.92 -12.65 2.65
N ASP A 16 10.70 -11.59 2.87
CA ASP A 16 12.16 -11.65 2.83
C ASP A 16 12.72 -12.42 4.04
N SER A 17 12.16 -12.15 5.23
CA SER A 17 12.56 -12.80 6.49
C SER A 17 12.32 -14.30 6.49
N LEU A 18 11.26 -14.76 5.80
CA LEU A 18 11.00 -16.19 5.60
C LEU A 18 12.13 -16.89 4.83
N GLY A 19 12.82 -16.18 3.94
CA GLY A 19 13.97 -16.73 3.20
C GLY A 19 15.08 -17.26 4.12
N SER A 20 15.33 -16.57 5.24
CA SER A 20 16.31 -16.99 6.25
C SER A 20 15.87 -18.20 7.07
N VAL A 21 14.56 -18.43 7.20
CA VAL A 21 14.01 -19.61 7.87
C VAL A 21 14.14 -20.85 6.99
N PHE A 22 13.86 -20.71 5.70
CA PHE A 22 13.85 -21.84 4.76
C PHE A 22 15.23 -22.24 4.24
N SER A 23 16.23 -21.35 4.30
CA SER A 23 17.54 -21.60 3.70
C SER A 23 18.69 -20.90 4.42
N LEU A 24 19.85 -21.56 4.50
CA LEU A 24 21.07 -20.99 5.07
C LEU A 24 21.59 -19.78 4.26
N GLN A 25 21.41 -19.83 2.93
CA GLN A 25 21.70 -18.71 2.03
C GLN A 25 20.38 -18.19 1.45
N PRO A 26 19.78 -17.15 2.05
CA PRO A 26 18.51 -16.61 1.58
C PRO A 26 18.65 -16.08 0.17
N LYS A 27 17.64 -16.37 -0.66
CA LYS A 27 17.50 -15.80 -2.00
C LYS A 27 16.47 -14.68 -1.94
N PRO A 28 16.66 -13.58 -2.70
CA PRO A 28 15.69 -12.51 -2.73
C PRO A 28 14.32 -13.03 -3.20
N PRO A 29 13.23 -12.52 -2.62
CA PRO A 29 11.88 -12.94 -3.01
C PRO A 29 11.62 -12.63 -4.48
N LYS A 30 11.03 -13.59 -5.19
CA LYS A 30 10.68 -13.43 -6.61
C LYS A 30 9.40 -12.61 -6.73
N LYS A 31 9.47 -11.49 -7.47
CA LYS A 31 8.29 -10.71 -7.83
C LYS A 31 7.58 -11.34 -9.03
N ASP A 32 6.26 -11.22 -9.07
CA ASP A 32 5.46 -11.60 -10.24
C ASP A 32 5.63 -10.56 -11.34
N MET A 33 6.64 -10.77 -12.18
CA MET A 33 6.96 -9.87 -13.29
C MET A 33 5.80 -9.81 -14.31
N THR A 34 5.11 -10.93 -14.53
CA THR A 34 4.00 -10.98 -15.50
C THR A 34 2.86 -10.07 -15.08
N LYS A 35 2.50 -10.10 -13.79
CA LYS A 35 1.49 -9.19 -13.24
C LYS A 35 1.92 -7.73 -13.37
N ILE A 36 3.15 -7.42 -12.97
CA ILE A 36 3.69 -6.05 -13.02
C ILE A 36 3.60 -5.52 -14.44
N PHE A 37 4.10 -6.25 -15.44
CA PHE A 37 4.10 -5.76 -16.83
C PHE A 37 2.72 -5.71 -17.47
N THR A 38 1.85 -6.67 -17.17
CA THR A 38 0.51 -6.73 -17.77
C THR A 38 -0.40 -5.66 -17.20
N ASN A 39 -0.26 -5.36 -15.90
CA ASN A 39 -1.15 -4.45 -15.19
C ASN A 39 -0.56 -3.08 -14.87
N ASP A 40 0.66 -2.78 -15.33
CA ASP A 40 1.37 -1.52 -15.06
C ASP A 40 0.54 -0.27 -15.38
N GLN A 41 -0.22 -0.31 -16.47
CA GLN A 41 -1.00 0.84 -16.93
C GLN A 41 -2.42 0.91 -16.35
N TYR A 42 -2.88 -0.11 -15.62
CA TYR A 42 -4.22 -0.10 -15.04
C TYR A 42 -4.18 0.47 -13.63
N VAL A 43 -4.84 1.63 -13.48
CA VAL A 43 -5.01 2.29 -12.19
C VAL A 43 -6.50 2.46 -11.92
N LEU A 44 -6.98 1.90 -10.80
CA LEU A 44 -8.35 2.09 -10.35
C LEU A 44 -8.40 3.34 -9.46
N ARG A 45 -9.25 4.30 -9.84
CA ARG A 45 -9.37 5.58 -9.13
C ARG A 45 -10.76 5.73 -8.53
N PHE A 46 -10.81 5.98 -7.23
CA PHE A 46 -12.04 6.13 -6.46
C PHE A 46 -12.06 7.48 -5.77
N GLU A 47 -13.21 8.17 -5.82
CA GLU A 47 -13.48 9.29 -4.93
C GLU A 47 -13.98 8.74 -3.59
N SER A 48 -13.41 9.25 -2.50
CA SER A 48 -13.70 8.79 -1.16
C SER A 48 -13.68 9.94 -0.17
N ARG A 49 -14.20 9.68 1.03
CA ARG A 49 -14.34 10.68 2.09
C ARG A 49 -14.20 9.99 3.44
N LEU A 50 -13.57 10.67 4.39
CA LEU A 50 -13.33 10.09 5.71
C LEU A 50 -14.60 10.17 6.56
N ILE A 51 -15.00 9.04 7.14
CA ILE A 51 -16.12 8.97 8.09
C ILE A 51 -15.58 9.36 9.47
N SER A 52 -15.66 10.65 9.80
CA SER A 52 -15.23 11.21 11.09
C SER A 52 -16.42 11.88 11.79
N LYS A 53 -16.39 11.87 13.13
CA LYS A 53 -17.31 12.68 13.95
C LYS A 53 -16.96 14.17 13.88
N ASN A 54 -15.72 14.49 13.50
CA ASN A 54 -15.29 15.87 13.30
C ASN A 54 -15.81 16.40 11.96
N LYS A 55 -16.52 17.53 11.98
CA LYS A 55 -17.10 18.16 10.77
C LYS A 55 -16.04 18.55 9.74
N ASP A 56 -14.86 18.99 10.19
CA ASP A 56 -13.81 19.46 9.29
C ASP A 56 -13.21 18.32 8.48
N GLU A 57 -12.99 17.16 9.11
CA GLU A 57 -12.49 15.96 8.44
C GLU A 57 -13.54 15.28 7.57
N HIS A 58 -14.78 15.30 8.03
CA HIS A 58 -15.92 14.75 7.32
C HIS A 58 -16.05 15.36 5.92
N ASN A 59 -15.72 16.63 5.71
CA ASN A 59 -15.84 17.26 4.39
C ASN A 59 -14.62 17.04 3.47
N ARG A 60 -13.52 16.45 3.97
CA ARG A 60 -12.31 16.25 3.17
C ARG A 60 -12.51 15.15 2.13
N LYS A 61 -12.28 15.51 0.87
CA LYS A 61 -12.35 14.59 -0.28
C LYS A 61 -10.98 14.01 -0.59
N PHE A 62 -10.95 12.70 -0.77
CA PHE A 62 -9.75 11.95 -1.10
C PHE A 62 -9.95 11.20 -2.40
N ILE A 63 -8.84 11.05 -3.12
CA ILE A 63 -8.75 10.25 -4.32
C ILE A 63 -7.85 9.08 -3.96
N ILE A 64 -8.42 7.88 -4.03
CA ILE A 64 -7.69 6.64 -3.82
C ILE A 64 -7.33 6.11 -5.20
N SER A 65 -6.03 5.91 -5.43
CA SER A 65 -5.48 5.30 -6.63
C SER A 65 -4.90 3.95 -6.26
N PHE A 66 -5.44 2.87 -6.81
CA PHE A 66 -4.93 1.51 -6.67
C PHE A 66 -4.18 1.13 -7.95
N PHE A 67 -2.90 0.80 -7.80
CA PHE A 67 -2.04 0.38 -8.91
C PHE A 67 -2.11 -1.14 -9.05
N CYS A 68 -2.74 -1.62 -10.13
CA CYS A 68 -2.98 -3.05 -10.31
C CYS A 68 -1.69 -3.87 -10.59
N GLY A 69 -0.59 -3.20 -10.94
CA GLY A 69 0.70 -3.83 -11.21
C GLY A 69 1.40 -4.34 -9.95
N ASP A 70 1.39 -3.55 -8.88
CA ASP A 70 2.11 -3.84 -7.63
C ASP A 70 1.22 -3.88 -6.38
N ASP A 71 -0.11 -3.79 -6.57
CA ASP A 71 -1.14 -3.72 -5.52
C ASP A 71 -0.96 -2.57 -4.53
N THR A 72 -0.17 -1.54 -4.90
CA THR A 72 0.03 -0.38 -4.02
C THR A 72 -1.15 0.56 -4.08
N ILE A 73 -1.36 1.28 -2.97
CA ILE A 73 -2.41 2.29 -2.83
C ILE A 73 -1.74 3.63 -2.59
N GLN A 74 -2.16 4.63 -3.38
CA GLN A 74 -1.86 6.03 -3.13
C GLN A 74 -3.15 6.75 -2.74
N VAL A 75 -3.08 7.58 -1.71
CA VAL A 75 -4.20 8.44 -1.31
C VAL A 75 -3.80 9.89 -1.49
N TYR A 76 -4.56 10.61 -2.29
CA TYR A 76 -4.35 12.03 -2.54
C TYR A 76 -5.52 12.84 -1.98
N GLN A 77 -5.22 13.87 -1.21
CA GLN A 77 -6.24 14.78 -0.71
C GLN A 77 -6.46 15.93 -1.70
N ASN A 78 -7.70 16.07 -2.17
CA ASN A 78 -8.10 17.26 -2.92
C ASN A 78 -8.42 18.38 -1.91
N ALA A 79 -7.84 19.57 -2.12
CA ALA A 79 -8.15 20.76 -1.33
C ALA A 79 -9.02 21.71 -2.15
N ASP A 80 -10.19 22.01 -1.61
CA ASP A 80 -11.08 23.01 -2.20
C ASP A 80 -10.47 24.42 -2.08
N LYS A 81 -10.75 25.27 -3.07
CA LYS A 81 -10.32 26.68 -3.03
C LYS A 81 -10.86 27.35 -1.77
N ASN A 82 -10.02 28.14 -1.10
CA ASN A 82 -10.35 28.86 0.13
C ASN A 82 -10.69 27.98 1.35
N SER A 83 -10.40 26.67 1.32
CA SER A 83 -10.62 25.77 2.46
C SER A 83 -9.64 25.98 3.62
N GLY A 84 -8.51 26.66 3.39
CA GLY A 84 -7.43 26.80 4.37
C GLY A 84 -6.64 25.51 4.61
N ILE A 85 -6.89 24.46 3.82
CA ILE A 85 -6.23 23.16 3.94
C ILE A 85 -5.33 22.94 2.72
N TRP A 86 -4.09 22.50 2.94
CA TRP A 86 -3.21 22.11 1.83
C TRP A 86 -3.63 20.75 1.27
N GLY A 87 -3.79 20.69 -0.06
CA GLY A 87 -3.95 19.43 -0.78
C GLY A 87 -2.60 18.77 -1.02
N GLY A 88 -2.60 17.47 -1.32
CA GLY A 88 -1.37 16.75 -1.57
C GLY A 88 -1.46 15.25 -1.33
N LYS A 89 -0.30 14.59 -1.41
CA LYS A 89 -0.16 13.17 -1.09
C LYS A 89 -0.42 12.97 0.41
N PHE A 90 -1.40 12.13 0.72
CA PHE A 90 -1.77 11.76 2.09
C PHE A 90 -1.12 10.44 2.51
N LEU A 91 -1.14 9.44 1.62
CA LEU A 91 -0.52 8.12 1.78
C LEU A 91 0.17 7.67 0.48
#